data_AF-B5LPE0-F1
#
_entry.id   AF-B5LPE0-F1
#
_cell.length_a   1.000
_cell.length_b   1.000
_cell.length_c   1.000
_cell.angle_alpha   90.00
_cell.angle_beta   90.00
_cell.angle_gamma   90.00
#
_symmetry.space_group_name_H-M   'P 1'
#
loop_
_entity.id
_entity.type
_entity.pdbx_description
1 polymer ?
#
loop_
_entity_poly.entity_id
_entity_poly.type
_entity_poly.pdbx_seq_one_letter_code
_entity_poly.pdbx_strand_id
1 'polypeptide(L)'
;QMIAVVGSNLSMTRTPDCHFAVEARHNGTRLWAFSPDFAEVAKYADEWVPISAGQDAAWWLAVNHVLLTEFHDTRQVPFFLDYARRYTDAPYLVELMPHGNSWRAGRLLRANRIADYANAENGDWKFLVWDTVSRKPKMPMGSVGHRWGSEKGKWNLIPKDAVDGSPIDPALTFLGAQDATVPLQIESFDAQRILTRNVPVKRFRTVEGEYVVVATVYDLLFAQYGVARGMKGDYPHDYDDAGQPYTPAWAEKHTGIPADRIVRFARELGETAETTRGKCTIIIGAGVNHWYHADLIYRAAIQALLFCGSVGTNGGGLGHYVGQE
;
A
#
# COMPACT_ATOMS: atom_id res chain seq x y z
N GLN A 1 9.20 5.92 18.60
CA GLN A 1 9.52 5.34 17.27
C GLN A 1 9.28 3.85 17.36
N MET A 2 9.19 3.17 16.22
CA MET A 2 9.00 1.72 16.19
C MET A 2 9.92 1.08 15.17
N ILE A 3 10.52 -0.05 15.54
CA ILE A 3 11.35 -0.87 14.66
C ILE A 3 10.77 -2.28 14.64
N ALA A 4 10.49 -2.79 13.46
CA ALA A 4 10.17 -4.19 13.22
C ALA A 4 11.34 -4.85 12.49
N VAL A 5 11.97 -5.85 13.10
CA VAL A 5 13.06 -6.63 12.49
C VAL A 5 12.47 -7.92 11.93
N VAL A 6 12.50 -8.07 10.61
CA VAL A 6 11.79 -9.12 9.88
C VAL A 6 12.76 -10.02 9.12
N GLY A 7 12.90 -11.27 9.58
CA GLY A 7 13.81 -12.23 8.94
C GLY A 7 15.26 -11.74 8.85
N SER A 8 15.70 -10.94 9.83
CA SER A 8 17.05 -10.38 9.91
C SER A 8 17.63 -10.61 11.30
N ASN A 9 18.71 -11.38 11.39
CA ASN A 9 19.40 -11.62 12.66
C ASN A 9 20.52 -10.57 12.85
N LEU A 10 20.16 -9.38 13.33
CA LEU A 10 21.06 -8.22 13.38
C LEU A 10 22.34 -8.50 14.15
N SER A 11 22.26 -9.16 15.30
CA SER A 11 23.42 -9.46 16.15
C SER A 11 24.48 -10.30 15.43
N MET A 12 24.03 -11.26 14.62
CA MET A 12 24.89 -12.20 13.91
C MET A 12 25.33 -11.68 12.55
N THR A 13 24.45 -10.99 11.84
CA THR A 13 24.67 -10.64 10.43
C THR A 13 25.08 -9.19 10.22
N ARG A 14 24.74 -8.29 11.17
CA ARG A 14 25.00 -6.82 11.20
C ARG A 14 25.68 -6.46 12.52
N THR A 15 26.58 -7.32 12.99
CA THR A 15 27.28 -7.17 14.27
C THR A 15 27.85 -5.77 14.53
N PRO A 16 28.52 -5.09 13.59
CA PRO A 16 29.03 -3.74 13.86
C PRO A 16 27.94 -2.68 14.07
N ASP A 17 26.72 -2.89 13.56
CA ASP A 17 25.63 -1.91 13.60
C ASP A 17 24.51 -2.28 14.58
N CYS A 18 24.50 -3.51 15.11
CA CYS A 18 23.38 -4.02 15.92
C CYS A 18 23.17 -3.21 17.22
N HIS A 19 24.21 -2.53 17.71
CA HIS A 19 24.13 -1.67 18.88
C HIS A 19 23.12 -0.52 18.70
N PHE A 20 22.94 0.01 17.48
CA PHE A 20 21.95 1.08 17.22
C PHE A 20 20.52 0.63 17.50
N ALA A 21 20.15 -0.61 17.13
CA ALA A 21 18.81 -1.14 17.40
C ALA A 21 18.58 -1.33 18.91
N VAL A 22 19.62 -1.73 19.64
CA VAL A 22 19.57 -1.90 21.11
C VAL A 22 19.50 -0.54 21.81
N GLU A 23 20.39 0.39 21.45
CA GLU A 23 20.49 1.73 22.05
C GLU A 23 19.24 2.57 21.77
N ALA A 24 18.61 2.42 20.60
CA ALA A 24 17.36 3.11 20.28
C ALA A 24 16.24 2.80 21.31
N ARG A 25 16.25 1.62 21.93
CA ARG A 25 15.28 1.25 22.96
C ARG A 25 15.45 2.08 24.23
N HIS A 26 16.68 2.48 24.58
CA HIS A 26 16.92 3.40 25.70
C HIS A 26 16.35 4.80 25.44
N ASN A 27 16.09 5.14 24.17
CA ASN A 27 15.38 6.35 23.77
C ASN A 27 13.87 6.11 23.55
N GLY A 28 13.31 5.03 24.11
CA GLY A 28 11.87 4.72 24.06
C GLY A 28 11.37 4.16 22.73
N THR A 29 12.26 3.69 21.85
CA THR A 29 11.84 2.99 20.63
C THR A 29 11.35 1.58 20.96
N ARG A 30 10.17 1.23 20.45
CA ARG A 30 9.60 -0.12 20.54
C ARG A 30 10.23 -1.02 19.47
N LEU A 31 10.73 -2.18 19.86
CA LEU A 31 11.39 -3.15 18.98
C LEU A 31 10.61 -4.47 18.94
N TRP A 32 10.13 -4.83 17.76
CA TRP A 32 9.50 -6.13 17.47
C TRP A 32 10.45 -6.98 16.62
N ALA A 33 10.65 -8.25 16.98
CA ALA A 33 11.45 -9.20 16.22
C ALA A 33 10.59 -10.34 15.67
N PHE A 34 10.65 -10.53 14.35
CA PHE A 34 9.94 -11.57 13.62
C PHE A 34 10.95 -12.60 13.13
N SER A 35 10.91 -13.79 13.74
CA SER A 35 11.72 -14.94 13.37
C SER A 35 11.03 -16.21 13.86
N PRO A 36 10.95 -17.29 13.05
CA PRO A 36 10.33 -18.55 13.47
C PRO A 36 11.00 -19.17 14.71
N ASP A 37 12.32 -19.01 14.82
CA ASP A 37 13.16 -19.41 15.93
C ASP A 37 13.46 -18.23 16.87
N PHE A 38 13.95 -18.53 18.08
CA PHE A 38 14.40 -17.51 19.03
C PHE A 38 15.79 -16.97 18.64
N ALA A 39 15.86 -16.27 17.51
CA ALA A 39 17.09 -15.69 16.97
C ALA A 39 17.72 -14.65 17.93
N GLU A 40 19.02 -14.36 17.79
CA GLU A 40 19.74 -13.50 18.75
C GLU A 40 19.13 -12.10 18.91
N VAL A 41 18.54 -11.54 17.85
CA VAL A 41 17.83 -10.25 17.92
C VAL A 41 16.60 -10.29 18.83
N ALA A 42 15.95 -11.44 18.97
CA ALA A 42 14.79 -11.62 19.84
C ALA A 42 15.15 -11.46 21.32
N LYS A 43 16.41 -11.72 21.72
CA LYS A 43 16.89 -11.61 23.11
C LYS A 43 16.68 -10.22 23.71
N TYR A 44 16.73 -9.17 22.90
CA TYR A 44 16.58 -7.78 23.34
C TYR A 44 15.41 -7.06 22.67
N ALA A 45 14.58 -7.76 21.89
CA ALA A 45 13.32 -7.20 21.41
C ALA A 45 12.34 -7.05 22.57
N ASP A 46 11.43 -6.07 22.46
CA ASP A 46 10.33 -5.95 23.42
C ASP A 46 9.24 -7.00 23.14
N GLU A 47 9.13 -7.44 21.89
CA GLU A 47 8.21 -8.48 21.45
C GLU A 47 8.91 -9.43 20.48
N TRP A 48 8.74 -10.73 20.69
CA TRP A 48 9.13 -11.76 19.74
C TRP A 48 7.88 -12.39 19.11
N VAL A 49 7.88 -12.43 17.77
CA VAL A 49 6.83 -13.05 16.97
C VAL A 49 7.41 -14.31 16.30
N PRO A 50 7.10 -15.50 16.84
CA PRO A 50 7.54 -16.79 16.29
C PRO A 50 6.72 -17.16 15.04
N ILE A 51 6.78 -16.32 14.02
CA ILE A 51 5.96 -16.47 12.82
C ILE A 51 6.34 -17.73 12.06
N SER A 52 5.35 -18.48 11.57
CA SER A 52 5.57 -19.61 10.66
C SER A 52 6.43 -19.18 9.47
N ALA A 53 7.53 -19.90 9.22
CA ALA A 53 8.51 -19.52 8.21
C ALA A 53 7.87 -19.43 6.81
N GLY A 54 8.05 -18.27 6.14
CA GLY A 54 7.49 -18.01 4.81
C GLY A 54 6.03 -17.53 4.82
N GLN A 55 5.40 -17.43 5.99
CA GLN A 55 4.02 -16.93 6.16
C GLN A 55 3.96 -15.45 6.55
N ASP A 56 5.09 -14.75 6.54
CA ASP A 56 5.22 -13.32 6.82
C ASP A 56 4.26 -12.44 5.99
N ALA A 57 4.00 -12.81 4.73
CA ALA A 57 3.04 -12.09 3.90
C ALA A 57 1.64 -12.06 4.55
N ALA A 58 1.17 -13.17 5.13
CA ALA A 58 -0.16 -13.22 5.76
C ALA A 58 -0.26 -12.25 6.94
N TRP A 59 0.80 -12.14 7.75
CA TRP A 59 0.89 -11.14 8.83
C TRP A 59 0.74 -9.72 8.30
N TRP A 60 1.60 -9.34 7.34
CA TRP A 60 1.62 -7.97 6.82
C TRP A 60 0.34 -7.61 6.06
N LEU A 61 -0.28 -8.57 5.37
CA LEU A 61 -1.56 -8.37 4.70
C LEU A 61 -2.68 -8.07 5.70
N ALA A 62 -2.71 -8.75 6.85
CA ALA A 62 -3.66 -8.45 7.92
C ALA A 62 -3.35 -7.15 8.67
N VAL A 63 -2.08 -6.80 8.85
CA VAL A 63 -1.69 -5.47 9.35
C VAL A 63 -2.23 -4.37 8.43
N ASN A 64 -2.08 -4.53 7.12
CA ASN A 64 -2.59 -3.58 6.13
C ASN A 64 -4.12 -3.46 6.15
N HIS A 65 -4.84 -4.56 6.37
CA HIS A 65 -6.29 -4.54 6.56
C HIS A 65 -6.69 -3.68 7.77
N VAL A 66 -6.01 -3.85 8.91
CA VAL A 66 -6.27 -3.05 10.12
C VAL A 66 -5.91 -1.58 9.90
N LEU A 67 -4.74 -1.30 9.30
CA LEU A 67 -4.31 0.07 8.99
C LEU A 67 -5.30 0.80 8.07
N LEU A 68 -5.77 0.14 7.01
CA LEU A 68 -6.77 0.70 6.11
C LEU A 68 -8.10 0.96 6.81
N THR A 69 -8.55 0.00 7.62
CA THR A 69 -9.83 0.10 8.35
C THR A 69 -9.81 1.24 9.37
N GLU A 70 -8.81 1.26 10.25
CA GLU A 70 -8.82 2.18 11.39
C GLU A 70 -8.30 3.57 11.02
N PHE A 71 -7.21 3.66 10.25
CA PHE A 71 -6.50 4.93 10.04
C PHE A 71 -6.85 5.61 8.72
N HIS A 72 -7.24 4.86 7.69
CA HIS A 72 -7.56 5.42 6.37
C HIS A 72 -9.06 5.58 6.12
N ASP A 73 -9.91 4.68 6.65
CA ASP A 73 -11.36 4.74 6.48
C ASP A 73 -12.07 5.37 7.68
N THR A 74 -11.92 4.78 8.87
CA THR A 74 -12.67 5.20 10.07
C THR A 74 -12.18 6.55 10.59
N ARG A 75 -10.88 6.69 10.86
CA ARG A 75 -10.31 7.91 11.45
C ARG A 75 -9.82 8.93 10.43
N GLN A 76 -9.47 8.47 9.22
CA GLN A 76 -8.98 9.32 8.13
C GLN A 76 -7.81 10.23 8.54
N VAL A 77 -6.73 9.63 9.08
CA VAL A 77 -5.57 10.37 9.62
C VAL A 77 -4.99 11.31 8.55
N PRO A 78 -5.02 12.65 8.78
CA PRO A 78 -4.68 13.62 7.74
C PRO A 78 -3.27 13.44 7.17
N PHE A 79 -2.29 13.15 8.03
CA PHE A 79 -0.90 12.92 7.60
C PHE A 79 -0.78 11.74 6.64
N PHE A 80 -1.49 10.63 6.88
CA PHE A 80 -1.44 9.44 6.03
C PHE A 80 -2.12 9.68 4.68
N LEU A 81 -3.29 10.32 4.68
CA LEU A 81 -4.00 10.65 3.44
C LEU A 81 -3.20 11.63 2.58
N ASP A 82 -2.61 12.65 3.20
CA ASP A 82 -1.76 13.61 2.52
C ASP A 82 -0.47 12.98 1.98
N TYR A 83 0.14 12.05 2.71
CA TYR A 83 1.26 11.26 2.22
C TYR A 83 0.87 10.40 1.00
N ALA A 84 -0.22 9.62 1.12
CA ALA A 84 -0.71 8.76 0.04
C ALA A 84 -1.06 9.56 -1.22
N ARG A 85 -1.63 10.76 -1.06
CA ARG A 85 -1.97 11.64 -2.17
C ARG A 85 -0.74 12.12 -2.96
N ARG A 86 0.39 12.34 -2.29
CA ARG A 86 1.55 13.03 -2.87
C ARG A 86 2.68 12.10 -3.29
N TYR A 87 2.86 10.99 -2.58
CA TYR A 87 4.07 10.16 -2.67
C TYR A 87 3.81 8.72 -3.11
N THR A 88 2.56 8.34 -3.40
CA THR A 88 2.22 7.02 -3.90
C THR A 88 1.41 7.11 -5.19
N ASP A 89 1.18 5.95 -5.81
CA ASP A 89 0.30 5.81 -6.96
C ASP A 89 -1.19 5.69 -6.58
N ALA A 90 -1.54 5.77 -5.29
CA ALA A 90 -2.91 5.68 -4.78
C ALA A 90 -3.96 6.51 -5.56
N PRO A 91 -3.72 7.80 -5.93
CA PRO A 91 -4.71 8.58 -6.66
C PRO A 91 -4.79 8.30 -8.17
N TYR A 92 -3.89 7.48 -8.71
CA TYR A 92 -3.88 7.22 -10.15
C TYR A 92 -5.04 6.33 -10.57
N LEU A 93 -5.50 6.56 -11.79
CA LEU A 93 -6.66 5.90 -12.37
C LEU A 93 -6.25 4.57 -13.00
N VAL A 94 -6.93 3.50 -12.61
CA VAL A 94 -6.82 2.18 -13.22
C VAL A 94 -8.06 1.93 -14.06
N GLU A 95 -7.85 1.54 -15.31
CA GLU A 95 -8.91 1.12 -16.20
C GLU A 95 -9.42 -0.26 -15.79
N LEU A 96 -10.74 -0.39 -15.67
CA LEU A 96 -11.37 -1.68 -15.38
C LEU A 96 -11.84 -2.33 -16.67
N MET A 97 -11.50 -3.60 -16.83
CA MET A 97 -11.83 -4.39 -18.01
C MET A 97 -13.05 -5.27 -17.73
N PRO A 98 -14.10 -5.24 -18.57
CA PRO A 98 -15.23 -6.16 -18.43
C PRO A 98 -14.77 -7.62 -18.52
N HIS A 99 -15.31 -8.47 -17.65
CA HIS A 99 -15.06 -9.90 -17.62
C HIS A 99 -16.31 -10.66 -17.15
N GLY A 100 -17.09 -11.17 -18.11
CA GLY A 100 -18.41 -11.76 -17.83
C GLY A 100 -19.34 -10.74 -17.16
N ASN A 101 -19.90 -11.10 -16.00
CA ASN A 101 -20.75 -10.21 -15.18
C ASN A 101 -19.96 -9.35 -14.17
N SER A 102 -18.64 -9.29 -14.32
CA SER A 102 -17.72 -8.66 -13.37
C SER A 102 -16.62 -7.87 -14.09
N TRP A 103 -15.70 -7.30 -13.33
CA TRP A 103 -14.62 -6.46 -13.83
C TRP A 103 -13.28 -6.92 -13.27
N ARG A 104 -12.20 -6.70 -14.03
CA ARG A 104 -10.83 -6.92 -13.59
C ARG A 104 -10.05 -5.61 -13.67
N ALA A 105 -9.15 -5.40 -12.71
CA ALA A 105 -8.21 -4.29 -12.78
C ALA A 105 -7.29 -4.47 -13.98
N GLY A 106 -7.24 -3.47 -14.86
CA GLY A 106 -6.40 -3.43 -16.04
C GLY A 106 -5.14 -2.61 -15.80
N ARG A 107 -4.80 -1.75 -16.76
CA ARG A 107 -3.62 -0.88 -16.71
C ARG A 107 -3.99 0.48 -16.13
N LEU A 108 -2.98 1.23 -15.64
CA LEU A 108 -3.16 2.64 -15.34
C LEU A 108 -3.57 3.40 -16.61
N LEU A 109 -4.57 4.28 -16.50
CA LEU A 109 -5.08 5.10 -17.59
C LEU A 109 -3.97 5.97 -18.17
N ARG A 110 -3.73 5.82 -19.47
CA ARG A 110 -2.70 6.57 -20.20
C ARG A 110 -3.21 7.95 -20.60
N ALA A 111 -2.32 8.93 -20.61
CA ALA A 111 -2.68 10.32 -20.87
C ALA A 111 -3.25 10.54 -22.28
N ASN A 112 -2.62 9.93 -23.30
CA ASN A 112 -3.03 10.05 -24.71
C ASN A 112 -4.43 9.51 -25.02
N ARG A 113 -5.08 8.81 -24.07
CA ARG A 113 -6.48 8.39 -24.22
C ARG A 113 -7.48 9.52 -24.00
N ILE A 114 -7.07 10.66 -23.44
CA ILE A 114 -7.96 11.79 -23.13
C ILE A 114 -7.62 12.99 -24.01
N ALA A 115 -8.66 13.68 -24.50
CA ALA A 115 -8.54 14.73 -25.52
C ALA A 115 -7.55 15.83 -25.15
N ASP A 116 -7.57 16.27 -23.88
CA ASP A 116 -6.67 17.29 -23.34
C ASP A 116 -5.18 16.92 -23.47
N TYR A 117 -4.86 15.62 -23.60
CA TYR A 117 -3.49 15.09 -23.61
C TYR A 117 -3.21 14.15 -24.80
N ALA A 118 -4.08 14.13 -25.82
CA ALA A 118 -3.99 13.19 -26.95
C ALA A 118 -2.63 13.24 -27.67
N ASN A 119 -2.05 14.44 -27.80
CA ASN A 119 -0.78 14.69 -28.46
C ASN A 119 0.40 14.80 -27.48
N ALA A 120 0.23 14.39 -26.22
CA ALA A 120 1.31 14.45 -25.25
C ALA A 120 2.48 13.55 -25.67
N GLU A 121 3.68 14.12 -25.75
CA GLU A 121 4.92 13.36 -25.98
C GLU A 121 5.02 12.22 -24.94
N ASN A 122 5.37 11.01 -25.37
CA ASN A 122 5.44 9.82 -24.51
C ASN A 122 4.14 9.57 -23.73
N GLY A 123 2.97 9.84 -24.33
CA GLY A 123 1.66 9.74 -23.68
C GLY A 123 1.33 8.37 -23.06
N ASP A 124 1.85 7.27 -23.64
CA ASP A 124 1.70 5.92 -23.09
C ASP A 124 2.45 5.70 -21.75
N TRP A 125 3.34 6.63 -21.40
CA TRP A 125 4.19 6.61 -20.22
C TRP A 125 3.88 7.74 -19.23
N LYS A 126 2.74 8.40 -19.43
CA LYS A 126 2.18 9.43 -18.54
C LYS A 126 0.78 9.00 -18.13
N PHE A 127 0.48 9.13 -16.85
CA PHE A 127 -0.75 8.57 -16.27
C PHE A 127 -1.61 9.66 -15.68
N LEU A 128 -2.89 9.35 -15.46
CA LEU A 128 -3.88 10.33 -15.04
C LEU A 128 -4.34 10.08 -13.60
N VAL A 129 -4.66 11.18 -12.91
CA VAL A 129 -5.38 11.24 -11.63
C VAL A 129 -6.70 11.96 -11.85
N TRP A 130 -7.67 11.80 -10.95
CA TRP A 130 -8.90 12.60 -10.99
C TRP A 130 -8.75 13.85 -10.13
N ASP A 131 -8.90 15.02 -10.73
CA ASP A 131 -8.84 16.30 -10.02
C ASP A 131 -10.21 16.64 -9.42
N THR A 132 -10.27 16.87 -8.10
CA THR A 132 -11.52 17.15 -7.37
C THR A 132 -12.13 18.50 -7.75
N VAL A 133 -11.29 19.49 -8.11
CA VAL A 133 -11.69 20.86 -8.42
C VAL A 133 -12.29 20.96 -9.81
N SER A 134 -11.54 20.53 -10.83
CA SER A 134 -12.01 20.57 -12.22
C SER A 134 -12.94 19.40 -12.58
N ARG A 135 -13.05 18.39 -11.71
CA ARG A 135 -13.90 17.20 -11.88
C ARG A 135 -13.66 16.49 -13.21
N LYS A 136 -12.38 16.37 -13.59
CA LYS A 136 -11.92 15.66 -14.78
C LYS A 136 -10.55 15.02 -14.55
N PRO A 137 -10.14 14.08 -15.41
CA PRO A 137 -8.78 13.56 -15.37
C PRO A 137 -7.75 14.66 -15.62
N LYS A 138 -6.66 14.67 -14.85
CA LYS A 138 -5.49 15.53 -15.08
C LYS A 138 -4.20 14.72 -15.12
N MET A 139 -3.20 15.23 -15.85
CA MET A 139 -1.90 14.59 -16.01
C MET A 139 -0.87 15.25 -15.08
N PRO A 140 -0.59 14.68 -13.90
CA PRO A 140 0.42 15.23 -13.01
C PRO A 140 1.82 15.15 -13.65
N MET A 141 2.69 16.08 -13.25
CA MET A 141 4.13 15.95 -13.44
C MET A 141 4.67 14.67 -12.77
N GLY A 142 5.84 14.20 -13.21
CA GLY A 142 6.58 13.13 -12.52
C GLY A 142 6.46 11.71 -13.08
N SER A 143 5.47 11.40 -13.93
CA SER A 143 5.46 10.10 -14.62
C SER A 143 6.72 9.88 -15.48
N VAL A 144 7.12 8.64 -15.71
CA VAL A 144 8.39 8.29 -16.39
C VAL A 144 8.49 8.87 -17.81
N GLY A 145 7.36 9.09 -18.50
CA GLY A 145 7.34 9.76 -19.81
C GLY A 145 7.88 11.20 -19.78
N HIS A 146 7.86 11.88 -18.63
CA HIS A 146 8.49 13.20 -18.44
C HIS A 146 10.01 13.13 -18.30
N ARG A 147 10.57 12.01 -17.82
CA ARG A 147 12.02 11.85 -17.61
C ARG A 147 12.80 11.96 -18.92
N TRP A 148 12.24 11.36 -19.97
CA TRP A 148 12.85 11.26 -21.30
C TRP A 148 12.21 12.19 -22.33
N GLY A 149 11.27 13.04 -21.91
CA GLY A 149 10.67 14.03 -22.79
C GLY A 149 11.67 15.09 -23.24
N SER A 150 11.38 15.70 -24.39
CA SER A 150 12.10 16.84 -24.94
C SER A 150 12.11 18.03 -23.97
N GLU A 151 10.97 18.33 -23.36
CA GLU A 151 10.81 19.38 -22.36
C GLU A 151 11.31 18.92 -20.98
N LYS A 152 12.26 19.68 -20.41
CA LYS A 152 12.90 19.36 -19.13
C LYS A 152 12.16 20.00 -17.95
N GLY A 153 12.46 19.53 -16.74
CA GLY A 153 11.93 20.09 -15.50
C GLY A 153 10.56 19.55 -15.06
N LYS A 154 9.89 18.70 -15.86
CA LYS A 154 8.58 18.10 -15.53
C LYS A 154 8.66 16.74 -14.83
N TRP A 155 9.85 16.18 -14.63
CA TRP A 155 10.04 14.93 -13.88
C TRP A 155 10.29 15.23 -12.40
N ASN A 156 9.22 15.58 -11.68
CA ASN A 156 9.21 15.93 -10.27
C ASN A 156 7.84 15.59 -9.65
N LEU A 157 7.70 15.72 -8.32
CA LEU A 157 6.46 15.40 -7.58
C LEU A 157 5.62 16.65 -7.22
N ILE A 158 5.79 17.76 -7.93
CA ILE A 158 4.99 18.96 -7.71
C ILE A 158 3.57 18.69 -8.22
N PRO A 159 2.50 18.91 -7.42
CA PRO A 159 1.13 18.58 -7.78
C PRO A 159 0.53 19.60 -8.75
N LYS A 160 1.07 19.62 -9.97
CA LYS A 160 0.65 20.47 -11.08
C LYS A 160 0.44 19.65 -12.33
N ASP A 161 -0.48 20.13 -13.15
CA ASP A 161 -0.69 19.59 -14.48
C ASP A 161 0.54 19.84 -15.34
N ALA A 162 0.96 18.80 -16.05
CA ALA A 162 2.16 18.83 -16.85
C ALA A 162 2.01 19.61 -18.17
N VAL A 163 0.80 19.99 -18.58
CA VAL A 163 0.55 20.82 -19.78
C VAL A 163 0.33 22.27 -19.39
N ASP A 164 -0.67 22.56 -18.55
CA ASP A 164 -1.09 23.94 -18.26
C ASP A 164 -0.52 24.52 -16.97
N GLY A 165 0.16 23.71 -16.15
CA GLY A 165 0.78 24.15 -14.89
C GLY A 165 -0.22 24.47 -13.77
N SER A 166 -1.52 24.24 -13.99
CA SER A 166 -2.56 24.43 -12.98
C SER A 166 -2.35 23.47 -11.80
N PRO A 167 -2.72 23.88 -10.57
CA PRO A 167 -2.67 22.97 -9.43
C PRO A 167 -3.61 21.78 -9.66
N ILE A 168 -3.21 20.63 -9.09
CA ILE A 168 -4.03 19.42 -9.03
C ILE A 168 -4.32 19.12 -7.56
N ASP A 169 -5.59 18.90 -7.24
CA ASP A 169 -6.03 18.25 -6.00
C ASP A 169 -6.54 16.84 -6.34
N PRO A 170 -5.66 15.81 -6.29
CA PRO A 170 -6.03 14.49 -6.72
C PRO A 170 -6.92 13.77 -5.70
N ALA A 171 -8.04 13.23 -6.20
CA ALA A 171 -8.92 12.38 -5.43
C ALA A 171 -8.22 11.05 -5.11
N LEU A 172 -8.18 10.70 -3.81
CA LEU A 172 -7.78 9.36 -3.39
C LEU A 172 -8.89 8.35 -3.64
N THR A 173 -10.16 8.72 -3.50
CA THR A 173 -11.27 7.77 -3.64
C THR A 173 -12.42 8.40 -4.41
N PHE A 174 -13.17 7.56 -5.12
CA PHE A 174 -14.45 7.94 -5.70
C PHE A 174 -15.64 7.71 -4.78
N LEU A 175 -15.46 7.12 -3.60
CA LEU A 175 -16.56 6.88 -2.66
C LEU A 175 -17.24 8.21 -2.28
N GLY A 176 -18.57 8.26 -2.42
CA GLY A 176 -19.39 9.46 -2.22
C GLY A 176 -19.51 10.36 -3.45
N ALA A 177 -18.69 10.14 -4.48
CA ALA A 177 -18.68 10.91 -5.72
C ALA A 177 -18.72 10.03 -6.98
N GLN A 178 -18.89 8.71 -6.86
CA GLN A 178 -18.86 7.76 -7.96
C GLN A 178 -20.07 7.86 -8.88
N ASP A 179 -19.89 7.50 -10.15
CA ASP A 179 -21.00 7.42 -11.10
C ASP A 179 -21.74 6.08 -10.97
N ALA A 180 -21.01 5.05 -10.56
CA ALA A 180 -21.54 3.71 -10.29
C ALA A 180 -20.62 2.96 -9.32
N THR A 181 -21.09 1.80 -8.85
CA THR A 181 -20.23 0.76 -8.27
C THR A 181 -20.21 -0.44 -9.19
N VAL A 182 -19.06 -1.12 -9.31
CA VAL A 182 -18.94 -2.33 -10.14
C VAL A 182 -18.33 -3.49 -9.35
N PRO A 183 -18.74 -4.75 -9.63
CA PRO A 183 -18.16 -5.94 -9.00
C PRO A 183 -16.77 -6.23 -9.57
N LEU A 184 -15.73 -6.04 -8.76
CA LEU A 184 -14.34 -6.34 -9.10
C LEU A 184 -13.97 -7.76 -8.68
N GLN A 185 -13.39 -8.54 -9.58
CA GLN A 185 -12.80 -9.85 -9.27
C GLN A 185 -11.43 -9.69 -8.60
N ILE A 186 -11.22 -10.43 -7.52
CA ILE A 186 -9.95 -10.51 -6.80
C ILE A 186 -9.59 -11.98 -6.61
N GLU A 187 -8.38 -12.35 -7.00
CA GLU A 187 -7.89 -13.71 -6.87
C GLU A 187 -7.34 -13.95 -5.46
N SER A 188 -7.84 -15.00 -4.80
CA SER A 188 -7.37 -15.48 -3.51
C SER A 188 -6.61 -16.78 -3.72
N PHE A 189 -5.29 -16.73 -3.59
CA PHE A 189 -4.43 -17.89 -3.88
C PHE A 189 -4.47 -18.96 -2.78
N ASP A 190 -4.68 -18.56 -1.53
CA ASP A 190 -4.77 -19.47 -0.38
C ASP A 190 -6.04 -20.35 -0.44
N ALA A 191 -7.18 -19.73 -0.71
CA ALA A 191 -8.48 -20.37 -0.79
C ALA A 191 -8.82 -20.86 -2.21
N GLN A 192 -7.90 -20.66 -3.17
CA GLN A 192 -8.05 -21.00 -4.59
C GLN A 192 -9.41 -20.57 -5.18
N ARG A 193 -9.83 -19.34 -4.86
CA ARG A 193 -11.13 -18.81 -5.24
C ARG A 193 -11.04 -17.38 -5.75
N ILE A 194 -12.05 -17.00 -6.52
CA ILE A 194 -12.24 -15.62 -6.97
C ILE A 194 -13.26 -14.98 -6.04
N LEU A 195 -12.85 -13.90 -5.38
CA LEU A 195 -13.73 -13.01 -4.63
C LEU A 195 -14.32 -11.95 -5.56
N THR A 196 -15.53 -11.49 -5.27
CA THR A 196 -16.16 -10.38 -5.97
C THR A 196 -16.48 -9.26 -4.98
N ARG A 197 -15.78 -8.13 -5.09
CA ARG A 197 -15.92 -6.98 -4.19
C ARG A 197 -16.29 -5.73 -4.99
N ASN A 198 -17.36 -5.03 -4.62
CA ASN A 198 -17.74 -3.82 -5.36
C ASN A 198 -16.76 -2.68 -5.07
N VAL A 199 -16.45 -1.90 -6.11
CA VAL A 199 -15.62 -0.68 -6.03
C VAL A 199 -16.32 0.53 -6.65
N PRO A 200 -16.08 1.76 -6.17
CA PRO A 200 -16.64 2.97 -6.75
C PRO A 200 -15.88 3.34 -8.03
N VAL A 201 -16.60 3.74 -9.08
CA VAL A 201 -15.99 4.05 -10.38
C VAL A 201 -16.47 5.37 -10.98
N LYS A 202 -15.63 5.93 -11.84
CA LYS A 202 -15.96 7.00 -12.79
C LYS A 202 -16.09 6.46 -14.21
N ARG A 203 -16.94 7.10 -15.01
CA ARG A 203 -17.14 6.78 -16.44
C ARG A 203 -17.07 8.03 -17.28
N PHE A 204 -16.22 8.02 -18.30
CA PHE A 204 -16.10 9.12 -19.25
C PHE A 204 -15.60 8.62 -20.60
N ARG A 205 -15.72 9.46 -21.64
CA ARG A 205 -15.30 9.11 -23.00
C ARG A 205 -13.81 9.39 -23.20
N THR A 206 -13.17 8.53 -23.98
CA THR A 206 -11.81 8.72 -24.49
C THR A 206 -11.84 9.46 -25.83
N VAL A 207 -10.65 9.71 -26.39
CA VAL A 207 -10.47 10.28 -27.75
C VAL A 207 -11.01 9.39 -28.86
N GLU A 208 -11.05 8.07 -28.65
CA GLU A 208 -11.58 7.08 -29.60
C GLU A 208 -13.11 6.95 -29.53
N GLY A 209 -13.74 7.60 -28.53
CA GLY A 209 -15.19 7.74 -28.39
C GLY A 209 -15.86 6.68 -27.53
N GLU A 210 -15.14 5.64 -27.12
CA GLU A 210 -15.60 4.64 -26.16
C GLU A 210 -15.63 5.18 -24.73
N TYR A 211 -16.47 4.56 -23.89
CA TYR A 211 -16.46 4.82 -22.45
C TYR A 211 -15.37 4.00 -21.78
N VAL A 212 -14.51 4.68 -21.02
CA VAL A 212 -13.63 4.03 -20.06
C VAL A 212 -14.28 4.03 -18.68
N VAL A 213 -14.12 2.92 -17.96
CA VAL A 213 -14.52 2.78 -16.56
C VAL A 213 -13.26 2.73 -15.72
N VAL A 214 -13.14 3.61 -14.74
CA VAL A 214 -11.94 3.71 -13.90
C VAL A 214 -12.24 3.70 -12.41
N ALA A 215 -11.33 3.13 -11.65
CA ALA A 215 -11.22 3.29 -10.20
C ALA A 215 -9.85 3.92 -9.86
N THR A 216 -9.71 4.47 -8.66
CA THR A 216 -8.38 4.85 -8.15
C THR A 216 -7.63 3.60 -7.67
N VAL A 217 -6.30 3.60 -7.70
CA VAL A 217 -5.49 2.53 -7.07
C VAL A 217 -5.88 2.36 -5.60
N TYR A 218 -6.12 3.46 -4.89
CA TYR A 218 -6.56 3.45 -3.50
C TYR A 218 -7.87 2.66 -3.31
N ASP A 219 -8.88 2.90 -4.15
CA ASP A 219 -10.15 2.15 -4.10
C ASP A 219 -9.95 0.65 -4.35
N LEU A 220 -9.02 0.30 -5.24
CA LEU A 220 -8.63 -1.08 -5.48
C LEU A 220 -7.88 -1.70 -4.30
N LEU A 221 -7.04 -0.92 -3.60
CA LEU A 221 -6.37 -1.39 -2.38
C LEU A 221 -7.40 -1.69 -1.28
N PHE A 222 -8.42 -0.85 -1.09
CA PHE A 222 -9.52 -1.16 -0.17
C PHE A 222 -10.23 -2.48 -0.52
N ALA A 223 -10.50 -2.70 -1.80
CA ALA A 223 -11.08 -3.96 -2.25
C ALA A 223 -10.13 -5.15 -2.05
N GLN A 224 -8.84 -5.00 -2.38
CA GLN A 224 -7.82 -6.03 -2.20
C GLN A 224 -7.72 -6.47 -0.75
N TYR A 225 -7.58 -5.50 0.17
CA TYR A 225 -7.44 -5.74 1.60
C TYR A 225 -8.76 -6.05 2.31
N GLY A 226 -9.89 -6.06 1.61
CA GLY A 226 -11.17 -6.46 2.17
C GLY A 226 -11.75 -5.45 3.15
N VAL A 227 -11.62 -4.15 2.88
CA VAL A 227 -12.23 -3.10 3.71
C VAL A 227 -13.42 -2.52 2.97
N ALA A 228 -14.63 -2.84 3.47
CA ALA A 228 -15.89 -2.69 2.74
C ALA A 228 -16.28 -1.24 2.44
N ARG A 229 -16.10 -0.32 3.40
CA ARG A 229 -16.55 1.08 3.32
C ARG A 229 -18.02 1.23 2.89
N GLY A 230 -18.88 0.31 3.36
CA GLY A 230 -20.30 0.24 3.01
C GLY A 230 -20.63 -0.38 1.65
N MET A 231 -19.65 -0.95 0.94
CA MET A 231 -19.86 -1.59 -0.36
C MET A 231 -20.25 -3.07 -0.24
N LYS A 232 -20.94 -3.56 -1.27
CA LYS A 232 -21.41 -4.96 -1.37
C LYS A 232 -20.32 -5.88 -1.92
N GLY A 233 -20.49 -7.18 -1.70
CA GLY A 233 -19.61 -8.23 -2.21
C GLY A 233 -18.98 -9.03 -1.09
N ASP A 234 -17.95 -9.80 -1.42
CA ASP A 234 -17.24 -10.73 -0.52
C ASP A 234 -16.28 -9.98 0.42
N TYR A 235 -16.80 -8.98 1.14
CA TYR A 235 -16.07 -8.28 2.18
C TYR A 235 -16.24 -9.00 3.53
N PRO A 236 -15.21 -9.01 4.40
CA PRO A 236 -15.36 -9.48 5.77
C PRO A 236 -16.35 -8.64 6.56
N HIS A 237 -17.04 -9.30 7.49
CA HIS A 237 -17.90 -8.64 8.45
C HIS A 237 -17.08 -7.87 9.50
N ASP A 238 -16.01 -8.49 10.00
CA ASP A 238 -15.12 -7.97 11.02
C ASP A 238 -13.75 -8.67 10.98
N TYR A 239 -12.92 -8.41 11.98
CA TYR A 239 -11.57 -8.99 12.11
C TYR A 239 -11.58 -10.48 12.46
N ASP A 240 -12.69 -11.01 12.98
CA ASP A 240 -12.85 -12.39 13.41
C ASP A 240 -13.31 -13.31 12.27
N ASP A 241 -13.63 -12.76 11.10
CA ASP A 241 -13.99 -13.51 9.91
C ASP A 241 -12.76 -14.21 9.29
N ALA A 242 -12.44 -15.36 9.86
CA ALA A 242 -11.32 -16.20 9.44
C ALA A 242 -11.54 -16.86 8.07
N GLY A 243 -12.73 -16.72 7.48
CA GLY A 243 -13.05 -17.19 6.13
C GLY A 243 -12.71 -16.17 5.06
N GLN A 244 -12.33 -14.95 5.44
CA GLN A 244 -12.07 -13.85 4.51
C GLN A 244 -10.59 -13.50 4.46
N PRO A 245 -9.98 -13.48 3.26
CA PRO A 245 -8.56 -13.15 3.12
C PRO A 245 -8.20 -11.81 3.72
N TYR A 246 -7.07 -11.82 4.41
CA TYR A 246 -6.41 -10.66 5.02
C TYR A 246 -7.08 -10.09 6.27
N THR A 247 -8.08 -10.76 6.86
CA THR A 247 -8.49 -10.44 8.23
C THR A 247 -7.43 -10.93 9.24
N PRO A 248 -7.36 -10.35 10.45
CA PRO A 248 -6.54 -10.87 11.53
C PRO A 248 -6.79 -12.36 11.83
N ALA A 249 -8.05 -12.79 11.91
CA ALA A 249 -8.38 -14.20 12.16
C ALA A 249 -8.02 -15.13 10.99
N TRP A 250 -8.02 -14.63 9.75
CA TRP A 250 -7.48 -15.36 8.60
C TRP A 250 -5.96 -15.51 8.71
N ALA A 251 -5.24 -14.45 9.07
CA ALA A 251 -3.78 -14.49 9.18
C ALA A 251 -3.30 -15.37 10.35
N GLU A 252 -4.08 -15.49 11.43
CA GLU A 252 -3.79 -16.42 12.53
C GLU A 252 -3.62 -17.88 12.03
N LYS A 253 -4.49 -18.33 11.11
CA LYS A 253 -4.42 -19.68 10.54
C LYS A 253 -3.13 -19.96 9.76
N HIS A 254 -2.58 -18.93 9.11
CA HIS A 254 -1.37 -19.05 8.30
C HIS A 254 -0.10 -18.86 9.13
N THR A 255 -0.12 -17.85 10.00
CA THR A 255 1.06 -17.42 10.76
C THR A 255 1.28 -18.20 12.05
N GLY A 256 0.21 -18.80 12.61
CA GLY A 256 0.20 -19.38 13.95
C GLY A 256 0.20 -18.34 15.07
N ILE A 257 0.07 -17.04 14.74
CA ILE A 257 0.11 -15.94 15.71
C ILE A 257 -1.31 -15.45 15.99
N PRO A 258 -1.71 -15.29 17.27
CA PRO A 258 -3.03 -14.80 17.64
C PRO A 258 -3.42 -13.48 16.95
N ALA A 259 -4.67 -13.41 16.49
CA ALA A 259 -5.23 -12.27 15.76
C ALA A 259 -5.14 -10.95 16.56
N ASP A 260 -5.35 -10.99 17.87
CA ASP A 260 -5.23 -9.83 18.76
C ASP A 260 -3.81 -9.24 18.76
N ARG A 261 -2.78 -10.08 18.62
CA ARG A 261 -1.38 -9.63 18.51
C ARG A 261 -1.13 -8.92 17.18
N ILE A 262 -1.73 -9.36 16.07
CA ILE A 262 -1.68 -8.69 14.76
C ILE A 262 -2.33 -7.31 14.87
N VAL A 263 -3.53 -7.25 15.45
CA VAL A 263 -4.27 -6.00 15.65
C VAL A 263 -3.48 -5.04 16.55
N ARG A 264 -2.90 -5.52 17.65
CA ARG A 264 -2.05 -4.73 18.55
C ARG A 264 -0.86 -4.15 17.80
N PHE A 265 -0.14 -4.97 17.04
CA PHE A 265 1.00 -4.50 16.25
C PHE A 265 0.59 -3.43 15.24
N ALA A 266 -0.51 -3.64 14.50
CA ALA A 266 -0.99 -2.69 13.50
C ALA A 266 -1.37 -1.34 14.13
N ARG A 267 -2.02 -1.37 15.30
CA ARG A 267 -2.34 -0.16 16.07
C ARG A 267 -1.10 0.54 16.59
N GLU A 268 -0.17 -0.19 17.22
CA GLU A 268 1.12 0.37 17.68
C GLU A 268 1.89 1.04 16.52
N LEU A 269 1.92 0.39 15.36
CA LEU A 269 2.58 0.90 14.15
C LEU A 269 1.91 2.17 13.63
N GLY A 270 0.57 2.15 13.48
CA GLY A 270 -0.20 3.28 13.00
C GLY A 270 -0.17 4.47 13.96
N GLU A 271 -0.37 4.26 15.25
CA GLU A 271 -0.32 5.32 16.27
C GLU A 271 1.07 5.93 16.40
N THR A 272 2.12 5.10 16.35
CA THR A 272 3.50 5.60 16.35
C THR A 272 3.77 6.43 15.11
N ALA A 273 3.37 5.95 13.93
CA ALA A 273 3.57 6.66 12.67
C ALA A 273 2.80 7.99 12.63
N GLU A 274 1.56 8.01 13.10
CA GLU A 274 0.75 9.23 13.20
C GLU A 274 1.43 10.26 14.13
N THR A 275 1.76 9.83 15.35
CA THR A 275 2.34 10.71 16.38
C THR A 275 3.70 11.25 15.98
N THR A 276 4.53 10.42 15.33
CA THR A 276 5.91 10.77 15.00
C THR A 276 6.10 11.28 13.58
N ARG A 277 5.02 11.33 12.79
CA ARG A 277 5.01 11.63 11.36
C ARG A 277 5.88 10.66 10.54
N GLY A 278 5.70 9.37 10.78
CA GLY A 278 6.25 8.28 9.97
C GLY A 278 7.56 7.68 10.48
N LYS A 279 7.91 7.80 11.77
CA LYS A 279 9.14 7.20 12.33
C LYS A 279 8.94 5.73 12.73
N CYS A 280 8.54 4.93 11.75
CA CYS A 280 8.40 3.49 11.83
C CYS A 280 9.30 2.82 10.78
N THR A 281 10.21 1.98 11.24
CA THR A 281 11.19 1.29 10.37
C THR A 281 10.90 -0.20 10.34
N ILE A 282 10.91 -0.78 9.14
CA ILE A 282 10.97 -2.23 8.96
C ILE A 282 12.37 -2.58 8.48
N ILE A 283 13.14 -3.28 9.30
CA ILE A 283 14.44 -3.84 8.92
C ILE A 283 14.22 -5.25 8.39
N ILE A 284 14.51 -5.50 7.11
CA ILE A 284 14.19 -6.77 6.44
C ILE A 284 15.43 -7.44 5.86
N GLY A 285 15.56 -8.75 6.08
CA GLY A 285 16.74 -9.53 5.71
C GLY A 285 16.45 -10.78 4.88
N ALA A 286 17.49 -11.60 4.72
CA ALA A 286 17.45 -12.82 3.90
C ALA A 286 16.46 -13.89 4.40
N GLY A 287 16.09 -13.89 5.69
CA GLY A 287 15.07 -14.79 6.23
C GLY A 287 13.70 -14.62 5.57
N VAL A 288 13.45 -13.44 4.98
CA VAL A 288 12.32 -13.19 4.08
C VAL A 288 12.76 -13.22 2.61
N ASN A 289 13.86 -12.54 2.27
CA ASN A 289 14.22 -12.30 0.88
C ASN A 289 14.55 -13.57 0.08
N HIS A 290 14.88 -14.68 0.74
CA HIS A 290 15.25 -15.95 0.09
C HIS A 290 14.08 -16.92 -0.11
N TRP A 291 12.84 -16.48 0.14
CA TRP A 291 11.64 -17.23 -0.25
C TRP A 291 11.30 -17.01 -1.72
N TYR A 292 10.69 -18.01 -2.37
CA TYR A 292 10.27 -17.90 -3.77
C TYR A 292 9.32 -16.71 -4.01
N HIS A 293 8.44 -16.42 -3.04
CA HIS A 293 7.50 -15.29 -3.07
C HIS A 293 7.94 -14.12 -2.17
N ALA A 294 9.26 -13.89 -2.04
CA ALA A 294 9.80 -12.78 -1.27
C ALA A 294 9.25 -11.42 -1.72
N ASP A 295 8.97 -11.26 -3.02
CA ASP A 295 8.36 -10.07 -3.58
C ASP A 295 7.00 -9.74 -2.94
N LEU A 296 6.14 -10.74 -2.70
CA LEU A 296 4.84 -10.55 -2.05
C LEU A 296 5.00 -10.15 -0.58
N ILE A 297 5.95 -10.77 0.13
CA ILE A 297 6.22 -10.44 1.53
C ILE A 297 6.75 -9.00 1.65
N TYR A 298 7.75 -8.64 0.83
CA TYR A 298 8.32 -7.30 0.79
C TYR A 298 7.25 -6.26 0.46
N ARG A 299 6.43 -6.51 -0.58
CA ARG A 299 5.36 -5.58 -0.96
C ARG A 299 4.34 -5.39 0.15
N ALA A 300 3.95 -6.44 0.88
CA ALA A 300 3.03 -6.32 2.00
C ALA A 300 3.62 -5.47 3.14
N ALA A 301 4.89 -5.67 3.49
CA ALA A 301 5.58 -4.87 4.50
C ALA A 301 5.78 -3.40 4.06
N ILE A 302 6.19 -3.19 2.80
CA ILE A 302 6.32 -1.85 2.20
C ILE A 302 4.96 -1.14 2.20
N GLN A 303 3.87 -1.84 1.88
CA GLN A 303 2.54 -1.24 1.87
C GLN A 303 2.16 -0.70 3.26
N ALA A 304 2.53 -1.39 4.34
CA ALA A 304 2.30 -0.89 5.69
C ALA A 304 3.07 0.41 5.96
N LEU A 305 4.34 0.49 5.51
CA LEU A 305 5.13 1.72 5.58
C LEU A 305 4.53 2.86 4.75
N LEU A 306 3.95 2.56 3.59
CA LEU A 306 3.30 3.56 2.74
C LEU A 306 1.99 4.08 3.36
N PHE A 307 1.16 3.21 3.93
CA PHE A 307 -0.04 3.63 4.67
C PHE A 307 0.32 4.49 5.89
N CYS A 308 1.42 4.16 6.57
CA CYS A 308 1.94 4.92 7.69
C CYS A 308 2.78 6.15 7.31
N GLY A 309 2.94 6.47 6.02
CA GLY A 309 3.74 7.62 5.56
C GLY A 309 5.20 7.60 6.03
N SER A 310 5.80 6.41 6.14
CA SER A 310 7.10 6.22 6.78
C SER A 310 8.28 6.23 5.80
N VAL A 311 8.07 5.89 4.52
CA VAL A 311 9.16 5.91 3.52
C VAL A 311 9.56 7.35 3.20
N GLY A 312 10.85 7.67 3.33
CA GLY A 312 11.40 9.01 3.10
C GLY A 312 11.49 9.89 4.37
N THR A 313 11.13 9.35 5.53
CA THR A 313 11.23 10.03 6.83
C THR A 313 12.45 9.55 7.61
N ASN A 314 13.24 10.45 8.19
CA ASN A 314 14.34 10.06 9.08
C ASN A 314 13.82 9.29 10.30
N GLY A 315 14.30 8.06 10.48
CA GLY A 315 13.80 7.13 11.50
C GLY A 315 12.59 6.31 11.07
N GLY A 316 12.26 6.31 9.77
CA GLY A 316 11.23 5.44 9.19
C GLY A 316 11.61 4.90 7.81
N GLY A 317 10.81 3.95 7.33
CA GLY A 317 10.96 3.34 6.01
C GLY A 317 11.49 1.90 6.05
N LEU A 318 11.94 1.42 4.89
CA LEU A 318 12.44 0.05 4.73
C LEU A 318 13.96 0.04 4.84
N GLY A 319 14.49 -0.61 5.88
CA GLY A 319 15.89 -0.97 6.01
C GLY A 319 16.15 -2.35 5.44
N HIS A 320 16.30 -2.47 4.12
CA HIS A 320 16.70 -3.72 3.50
C HIS A 320 18.21 -3.93 3.66
N TYR A 321 18.62 -5.06 4.24
CA TYR A 321 20.03 -5.42 4.33
C TYR A 321 20.26 -6.87 3.91
N VAL A 322 21.17 -7.09 2.94
CA VAL A 322 21.69 -8.40 2.50
C VAL A 322 23.22 -8.39 2.38
N GLY A 323 23.79 -8.56 1.19
CA GLY A 323 25.21 -8.37 0.94
C GLY A 323 25.62 -6.89 0.97
N GLN A 324 26.88 -6.65 0.61
CA GLN A 324 27.44 -5.32 0.44
C GLN A 324 27.21 -4.87 -1.02
N GLU A 325 26.05 -4.26 -1.27
CA GLU A 325 25.62 -3.69 -2.56
C GLU A 325 25.71 -2.17 -2.59
#